data_AF-A0A519ZHA5-F1
#
_entry.id   AF-A0A519ZHA5-F1
#
_cell.length_a   1.000
_cell.length_b   1.000
_cell.length_c   1.000
_cell.angle_alpha   90.00
_cell.angle_beta   90.00
_cell.angle_gamma   90.00
#
_symmetry.space_group_name_H-M   'P 1'
#
loop_
_entity.id
_entity.type
_entity.pdbx_description
1 polymer ?
#
loop_
_entity_poly.entity_id
_entity_poly.type
_entity_poly.pdbx_seq_one_letter_code
_entity_poly.pdbx_strand_id
1 'polypeptide(L)'
;MPMNFFLRRALRGLIAWPLAALMLMLHGLAGAQDFLPPEQAFRVVMQQSPEGQLLAGFKVAPGYYLYRERMEVRWQALGAAGAVQSIAIGLPTGEKKHDPTFDKVMEVYHQDVVARLPLPAGTQADGELTLVYQGCADAGICYPPQTRRYQVAVGPQGEVIGVDGRSLPVAHAAEATGGPGSNLADTAQGDATARALASGQWLTIIPVFLLAGVLLSLTPCVLPMVPILSSIIVGQAGTTTEGAVGRGRGFALALSYSQGMALVYTALGVAAGWVG
;
A
#
# COMPACT_ATOMS: atom_id res chain seq x y z
N MET A 1 -13.57 -4.01 -61.24
CA MET A 1 -13.03 -4.09 -59.85
C MET A 1 -13.03 -2.70 -59.20
N PRO A 2 -14.14 -2.21 -58.58
CA PRO A 2 -14.01 -1.08 -57.63
C PRO A 2 -14.84 -1.19 -56.34
N MET A 3 -15.59 -2.27 -56.11
CA MET A 3 -16.58 -2.34 -55.03
C MET A 3 -15.99 -2.64 -53.64
N ASN A 4 -14.80 -3.25 -53.57
CA ASN A 4 -14.18 -3.70 -52.31
C ASN A 4 -13.43 -2.59 -51.53
N PHE A 5 -13.17 -1.44 -52.17
CA PHE A 5 -12.41 -0.35 -51.54
C PHE A 5 -13.29 0.54 -50.66
N PHE A 6 -14.52 0.80 -51.09
CA PHE A 6 -15.48 1.63 -50.34
C PHE A 6 -15.93 0.96 -49.04
N LEU A 7 -16.18 -0.35 -49.08
CA LEU A 7 -16.66 -1.11 -47.92
C LEU A 7 -15.60 -1.20 -46.80
N ARG A 8 -14.32 -1.35 -47.14
CA ARG A 8 -13.20 -1.39 -46.17
C ARG A 8 -12.92 -0.02 -45.53
N ARG A 9 -13.20 1.07 -46.24
CA ARG A 9 -13.02 2.44 -45.73
C ARG A 9 -14.16 2.84 -44.78
N ALA A 10 -15.38 2.40 -45.08
CA ALA A 10 -16.53 2.55 -44.20
C ALA A 10 -16.39 1.72 -42.91
N LEU A 11 -15.89 0.48 -43.01
CA LEU A 11 -15.70 -0.40 -41.84
C LEU A 11 -14.62 0.10 -40.87
N ARG A 12 -13.54 0.71 -41.39
CA ARG A 12 -12.48 1.32 -40.56
C ARG A 12 -12.96 2.55 -39.78
N GLY A 13 -13.87 3.35 -40.35
CA GLY A 13 -14.48 4.49 -39.65
C GLY A 13 -15.42 4.06 -38.53
N LEU A 14 -16.16 2.97 -38.72
CA LEU A 14 -17.13 2.47 -37.74
C LEU A 14 -16.48 1.88 -36.47
N ILE A 15 -15.24 1.38 -36.56
CA ILE A 15 -14.50 0.77 -35.45
C ILE A 15 -13.54 1.78 -34.79
N ALA A 16 -12.97 2.72 -35.55
CA ALA A 16 -12.04 3.71 -35.01
C ALA A 16 -12.72 4.72 -34.08
N TRP A 17 -13.99 5.06 -34.34
CA TRP A 17 -14.71 6.05 -33.55
C TRP A 17 -15.07 5.60 -32.12
N PRO A 18 -15.60 4.38 -31.88
CA PRO A 18 -15.83 3.90 -30.52
C PRO A 18 -14.52 3.64 -29.75
N LEU A 19 -13.44 3.24 -30.43
CA LEU A 19 -12.13 3.05 -29.77
C LEU A 19 -11.51 4.38 -29.32
N ALA A 20 -11.63 5.43 -30.15
CA ALA A 20 -11.19 6.78 -29.79
C ALA A 20 -12.05 7.39 -28.66
N ALA A 21 -13.36 7.15 -28.67
CA ALA A 21 -14.26 7.58 -27.59
C ALA A 21 -13.98 6.85 -26.27
N LEU A 22 -13.67 5.55 -26.33
CA LEU A 22 -13.25 4.75 -25.17
C LEU A 22 -11.90 5.24 -24.62
N MET A 23 -10.92 5.54 -25.49
CA MET A 23 -9.65 6.14 -25.07
C MET A 23 -9.84 7.53 -24.44
N LEU A 24 -10.72 8.39 -24.96
CA LEU A 24 -11.01 9.71 -24.36
C LEU A 24 -11.70 9.58 -22.99
N MET A 25 -12.60 8.61 -22.83
CA MET A 25 -13.26 8.31 -21.55
C MET A 25 -12.27 7.77 -20.49
N LEU A 26 -11.24 7.01 -20.89
CA LEU A 26 -10.20 6.55 -19.96
C LEU A 26 -9.31 7.70 -19.44
N HIS A 27 -9.11 8.77 -20.20
CA HIS A 27 -8.31 9.92 -19.74
C HIS A 27 -9.02 10.76 -18.65
N GLY A 28 -10.36 10.64 -18.52
CA GLY A 28 -11.14 11.38 -17.52
C GLY A 28 -11.13 10.78 -16.10
N LEU A 29 -10.55 9.58 -15.91
CA LEU A 29 -10.52 8.87 -14.62
C LEU A 29 -9.20 9.02 -13.85
N ALA A 30 -8.20 9.72 -14.40
CA ALA A 30 -6.94 10.00 -13.72
C ALA A 30 -7.04 11.25 -12.84
N GLY A 31 -7.87 11.16 -11.79
CA GLY A 31 -8.05 12.20 -10.77
C GLY A 31 -7.86 11.71 -9.34
N ALA A 32 -7.26 10.52 -9.15
CA ALA A 32 -6.79 10.11 -7.84
C ALA A 32 -5.50 10.88 -7.56
N GLN A 33 -5.49 11.75 -6.55
CA GLN A 33 -4.24 12.30 -6.05
C GLN A 33 -3.42 11.12 -5.52
N ASP A 34 -2.34 10.78 -6.22
CA ASP A 34 -1.42 9.72 -5.81
C ASP A 34 -0.68 10.18 -4.55
N PHE A 35 -1.14 9.73 -3.39
CA PHE A 35 -0.46 9.96 -2.13
C PHE A 35 0.81 9.12 -2.06
N LEU A 36 1.90 9.75 -1.64
CA LEU A 36 3.17 9.07 -1.44
C LEU A 36 3.05 8.10 -0.24
N PRO A 37 3.69 6.92 -0.29
CA PRO A 37 3.88 6.12 0.91
C PRO A 37 4.62 6.92 2.00
N PRO A 38 4.37 6.68 3.30
CA PRO A 38 4.97 7.46 4.39
C PRO A 38 6.49 7.41 4.38
N GLU A 39 7.09 6.29 3.94
CA GLU A 39 8.54 6.13 3.77
C GLU A 39 9.12 7.09 2.73
N GLN A 40 8.33 7.46 1.72
CA GLN A 40 8.73 8.36 0.63
C GLN A 40 8.41 9.82 0.98
N ALA A 41 7.27 10.05 1.63
CA ALA A 41 6.86 11.36 2.12
C ALA A 41 7.78 11.89 3.23
N PHE A 42 8.27 10.99 4.10
CA PHE A 42 9.07 11.31 5.28
C PHE A 42 10.30 10.40 5.34
N ARG A 43 11.37 10.78 4.64
CA ARG A 43 12.63 10.02 4.63
C ARG A 43 13.51 10.43 5.80
N VAL A 44 13.83 9.48 6.67
CA VAL A 44 14.72 9.72 7.81
C VAL A 44 16.14 9.25 7.47
N VAL A 45 17.13 10.09 7.78
CA VAL A 45 18.56 9.79 7.62
C VAL A 45 19.25 10.03 8.95
N MET A 46 19.87 8.98 9.50
CA MET A 46 20.68 9.09 10.71
C MET A 46 22.11 9.47 10.36
N GLN A 47 22.69 10.42 11.09
CA GLN A 47 24.05 10.92 10.88
C GLN A 47 24.74 11.15 12.23
N GLN A 48 26.06 11.02 12.24
CA GLN A 48 26.89 11.37 13.37
C GLN A 48 27.46 12.78 13.12
N SER A 49 27.41 13.65 14.12
CA SER A 49 28.07 14.95 14.07
C SER A 49 29.58 14.80 14.32
N PRO A 50 30.42 15.77 13.88
CA PRO A 50 31.84 15.78 14.21
C PRO A 50 32.15 15.78 15.70
N GLU A 51 31.19 16.19 16.53
CA GLU A 51 31.27 16.25 17.99
C GLU A 51 30.82 14.94 18.66
N GLY A 52 30.55 13.89 17.88
CA GLY A 52 30.10 12.59 18.39
C GLY A 52 28.62 12.54 18.82
N GLN A 53 27.80 13.50 18.36
CA GLN A 53 26.36 13.52 18.65
C GLN A 53 25.57 12.81 17.54
N LEU A 54 24.43 12.23 17.89
CA LEU A 54 23.51 11.63 16.93
C LEU A 54 22.54 12.68 16.38
N LEU A 55 22.41 12.72 15.06
CA LEU A 55 21.50 13.59 14.34
C LEU A 55 20.51 12.76 13.51
N ALA A 56 19.23 13.13 13.53
CA ALA A 56 18.21 12.59 12.64
C ALA A 56 17.75 13.68 11.68
N GLY A 57 18.07 13.52 10.40
CA GLY A 57 17.60 14.37 9.31
C GLY A 57 16.30 13.82 8.73
N PHE A 58 15.23 14.60 8.80
CA PHE A 58 13.95 14.29 8.17
C PHE A 58 13.84 15.06 6.86
N LYS A 59 13.70 14.35 5.75
CA LYS A 59 13.36 14.94 4.45
C LYS A 59 11.87 14.85 4.22
N VAL A 60 11.22 15.99 4.06
CA VAL A 60 9.77 16.10 3.92
C VAL A 60 9.42 16.38 2.46
N ALA A 61 8.55 15.56 1.88
CA ALA A 61 8.09 15.77 0.51
C ALA A 61 7.20 17.03 0.40
N PRO A 62 7.19 17.73 -0.75
CA PRO A 62 6.32 18.88 -0.96
C PRO A 62 4.83 18.51 -0.75
N GLY A 63 4.10 19.36 -0.02
CA GLY A 63 2.68 19.13 0.32
C GLY A 63 2.46 18.16 1.48
N TYR A 64 3.52 17.84 2.24
CA TYR A 64 3.48 17.05 3.46
C TYR A 64 4.09 17.83 4.61
N TYR A 65 3.74 17.45 5.84
CA TYR A 65 4.31 18.04 7.04
C TYR A 65 4.39 17.05 8.21
N LEU A 66 5.35 17.26 9.09
CA LEU A 66 5.55 16.49 10.33
C LEU A 66 5.11 17.29 11.56
N TYR A 67 4.52 16.65 12.57
CA TYR A 67 4.19 17.30 13.83
C TYR A 67 5.38 17.29 14.79
N ARG A 68 5.75 18.47 15.31
CA ARG A 68 6.81 18.59 16.33
C ARG A 68 6.48 17.79 17.60
N GLU A 69 5.24 17.91 18.09
CA GLU A 69 4.80 17.27 19.34
C GLU A 69 4.59 15.75 19.24
N ARG A 70 4.59 15.19 18.03
CA ARG A 70 4.42 13.74 17.80
C ARG A 70 5.74 13.04 17.46
N MET A 71 6.86 13.68 17.76
CA MET A 71 8.18 13.08 17.65
C MET A 71 8.63 12.58 19.03
N GLU A 72 8.91 11.30 19.12
CA GLU A 72 9.41 10.66 20.34
C GLU A 72 10.65 9.83 20.03
N VAL A 73 11.62 9.85 20.94
CA VAL A 73 12.85 9.08 20.82
C VAL A 73 13.02 8.27 22.09
N ARG A 74 13.31 6.97 21.93
CA ARG A 74 13.57 6.04 23.02
C ARG A 74 14.91 5.34 22.81
N TRP A 75 15.58 5.03 23.91
CA TRP A 75 16.86 4.35 23.93
C TRP A 75 16.83 3.11 24.81
N GLN A 76 17.47 2.06 24.34
CA GLN A 76 17.66 0.82 25.08
C GLN A 76 19.10 0.33 24.89
N ALA A 77 19.91 0.41 25.95
CA ALA A 77 21.27 -0.12 25.94
C ALA A 77 21.28 -1.66 25.86
N LEU A 78 22.24 -2.22 25.12
CA LEU A 78 22.45 -3.65 24.96
C LEU A 78 23.13 -4.24 26.21
N GLY A 79 22.68 -5.41 26.67
CA GLY A 79 23.35 -6.19 27.73
C GLY A 79 22.99 -5.85 29.19
N ALA A 80 22.41 -4.68 29.46
CA ALA A 80 21.62 -4.50 30.69
C ALA A 80 20.23 -5.13 30.47
N ALA A 81 19.49 -5.48 31.53
CA ALA A 81 18.04 -5.71 31.44
C ALA A 81 17.33 -4.38 31.07
N GLY A 82 17.63 -3.88 29.88
CA GLY A 82 17.73 -2.46 29.58
C GLY A 82 16.38 -1.80 29.63
N ALA A 83 16.13 -1.05 30.69
CA ALA A 83 14.98 -0.18 30.80
C ALA A 83 14.98 0.77 29.60
N VAL A 84 13.85 0.83 28.89
CA VAL A 84 13.66 1.78 27.79
C VAL A 84 13.58 3.17 28.39
N GLN A 85 14.46 4.07 27.94
CA GLN A 85 14.53 5.45 28.40
C GLN A 85 14.02 6.38 27.31
N SER A 86 13.17 7.35 27.67
CA SER A 86 12.78 8.42 26.75
C SER A 86 13.90 9.45 26.67
N ILE A 87 14.25 9.89 25.46
CA ILE A 87 15.25 10.92 25.19
C ILE A 87 14.54 12.20 24.76
N ALA A 88 14.97 13.34 25.29
CA ALA A 88 14.55 14.65 24.82
C ALA A 88 15.11 14.91 23.41
N ILE A 89 14.21 15.07 22.44
CA ILE A 89 14.57 15.39 21.06
C ILE A 89 14.83 16.90 20.90
N GLY A 90 16.04 17.25 20.44
CA GLY A 90 16.43 18.63 20.17
C GLY A 90 15.94 19.08 18.80
N LEU A 91 14.73 19.64 18.74
CA LEU A 91 14.11 20.16 17.52
C LEU A 91 14.18 21.70 17.45
N PRO A 92 14.37 22.28 16.25
CA PRO A 92 14.22 23.73 16.05
C PRO A 92 12.76 24.18 16.26
N THR A 93 12.50 25.48 16.16
CA THR A 93 11.12 26.00 16.19
C THR A 93 10.39 25.65 14.90
N GLY A 94 9.16 25.13 15.01
CA GLY A 94 8.32 24.81 13.85
C GLY A 94 7.37 25.93 13.46
N GLU A 95 6.66 25.73 12.34
CA GLU A 95 5.60 26.62 11.89
C GLU A 95 4.30 26.33 12.63
N LYS A 96 3.56 27.35 13.05
CA LYS A 96 2.28 27.18 13.73
C LYS A 96 1.15 26.97 12.73
N LYS A 97 0.51 25.80 12.76
CA LYS A 97 -0.61 25.44 11.90
C LYS A 97 -1.81 25.02 12.77
N HIS A 98 -2.99 25.54 12.45
CA HIS A 98 -4.22 25.04 13.07
C HIS A 98 -4.55 23.67 12.51
N ASP A 99 -4.69 22.70 13.40
CA ASP A 99 -5.07 21.34 13.05
C ASP A 99 -6.57 21.12 13.33
N PRO A 100 -7.40 20.90 12.30
CA PRO A 100 -8.84 20.68 12.48
C PRO A 100 -9.18 19.33 13.11
N THR A 101 -8.27 18.34 13.07
CA THR A 101 -8.47 17.04 13.73
C THR A 101 -8.29 17.15 15.24
N PHE A 102 -7.38 18.02 15.70
CA PHE A 102 -7.09 18.21 17.13
C PHE A 102 -7.66 19.51 17.72
N ASP A 103 -8.28 20.36 16.90
CA ASP A 103 -8.84 21.67 17.27
C ASP A 103 -7.84 22.54 18.07
N LYS A 104 -6.57 22.50 17.65
CA LYS A 104 -5.48 23.26 18.28
C LYS A 104 -4.43 23.71 17.29
N VAL A 105 -3.71 24.78 17.65
CA VAL A 105 -2.52 25.22 16.93
C VAL A 105 -1.36 24.32 17.30
N MET A 106 -0.85 23.61 16.30
CA MET A 106 0.28 22.69 16.39
C MET A 106 1.50 23.28 15.72
N GLU A 107 2.69 22.92 16.19
CA GLU A 107 3.90 23.19 15.45
C GLU A 107 4.22 22.06 14.48
N VAL A 108 4.48 22.44 13.22
CA VAL A 108 4.70 21.52 12.11
C VAL A 108 5.96 21.89 11.31
N TYR A 109 6.46 20.92 10.54
CA TYR A 109 7.58 21.10 9.60
C TYR A 109 7.18 20.65 8.20
N HIS A 110 7.04 21.60 7.27
CA HIS A 110 6.92 21.33 5.83
C HIS A 110 8.28 21.18 5.14
N GLN A 111 9.33 21.74 5.73
CA GLN A 111 10.69 21.66 5.24
C GLN A 111 11.50 20.59 5.96
N ASP A 112 12.64 20.24 5.37
CA ASP A 112 13.60 19.34 5.96
C ASP A 112 14.04 19.85 7.34
N VAL A 113 14.06 18.95 8.32
CA VAL A 113 14.40 19.28 9.71
C VAL A 113 15.47 18.34 10.24
N VAL A 114 16.43 18.88 10.99
CA VAL A 114 17.46 18.09 11.67
C VAL A 114 17.20 18.12 13.16
N ALA A 115 17.02 16.94 13.74
CA ALA A 115 16.85 16.75 15.17
C ALA A 115 18.16 16.28 15.82
N ARG A 116 18.52 16.89 16.96
CA ARG A 116 19.63 16.44 17.81
C ARG A 116 19.14 15.41 18.80
N LEU A 117 19.82 14.27 18.88
CA LEU A 117 19.44 13.13 19.72
C LEU A 117 20.50 12.89 20.79
N PRO A 118 20.44 13.59 21.93
CA PRO A 118 21.39 13.38 23.02
C PRO A 118 21.12 12.04 23.70
N LEU A 119 22.09 11.12 23.67
CA LEU A 119 21.97 9.87 24.43
C LEU A 119 21.91 10.17 25.94
N PRO A 120 21.29 9.30 26.76
CA PRO A 120 21.25 9.47 28.21
C PRO A 120 22.67 9.58 28.80
N ALA A 121 22.82 10.43 29.81
CA ALA A 121 24.12 10.63 30.46
C ALA A 121 24.67 9.31 31.03
N GLY A 122 25.96 9.05 30.79
CA GLY A 122 26.62 7.82 31.24
C GLY A 122 26.37 6.60 30.34
N THR A 123 25.76 6.77 29.16
CA THR A 123 25.68 5.69 28.16
C THR A 123 27.08 5.35 27.64
N GLN A 124 27.53 4.11 27.83
CA GLN A 124 28.86 3.62 27.40
C GLN A 124 28.77 2.29 26.65
N ALA A 125 27.55 1.87 26.31
CA ALA A 125 27.28 0.62 25.63
C ALA A 125 26.45 0.91 24.38
N ASP A 126 26.67 0.08 23.36
CA ASP A 126 25.82 0.03 22.16
C ASP A 126 24.35 -0.16 22.56
N GLY A 127 23.43 0.23 21.69
CA GLY A 127 22.01 0.11 21.97
C GLY A 127 21.11 0.37 20.78
N GLU A 128 19.83 0.13 21.02
CA GLU A 128 18.77 0.38 20.06
C GLU A 128 18.13 1.75 20.32
N LEU A 129 18.09 2.57 19.28
CA LEU A 129 17.34 3.81 19.23
C LEU A 129 16.01 3.59 18.51
N THR A 130 14.89 3.82 19.18
CA THR A 130 13.56 3.85 18.57
C THR A 130 13.12 5.29 18.34
N LEU A 131 12.88 5.65 17.09
CA LEU A 131 12.34 6.92 16.66
C LEU A 131 10.87 6.75 16.25
N VAL A 132 9.98 7.52 16.86
CA VAL A 132 8.56 7.60 16.52
C VAL A 132 8.25 9.00 15.97
N TYR A 133 7.55 9.09 14.84
CA TYR A 133 7.15 10.36 14.25
C TYR A 133 5.81 10.25 13.52
N GLN A 134 5.11 11.35 13.33
CA GLN A 134 3.85 11.38 12.60
C GLN A 134 3.75 12.62 11.71
N GLY A 135 3.12 12.46 10.54
CA GLY A 135 2.87 13.56 9.62
C GLY A 135 1.58 13.36 8.82
N CYS A 136 1.20 14.40 8.08
CA CYS A 136 0.04 14.42 7.19
C CYS A 136 0.39 15.05 5.85
N ALA A 137 -0.45 14.80 4.85
CA ALA A 137 -0.50 15.54 3.61
C ALA A 137 -1.41 16.76 3.77
N ASP A 138 -1.05 17.89 3.17
CA ASP A 138 -1.91 19.09 3.12
C ASP A 138 -3.24 18.82 2.37
N ALA A 139 -3.27 17.77 1.52
CA ALA A 139 -4.47 17.28 0.85
C ALA A 139 -5.45 16.51 1.77
N GLY A 140 -5.18 16.43 3.08
CA GLY A 140 -6.17 16.01 4.09
C GLY A 140 -6.04 14.58 4.59
N ILE A 141 -4.94 13.87 4.30
CA ILE A 141 -4.67 12.53 4.83
C ILE A 141 -3.59 12.59 5.89
N CYS A 142 -3.89 12.06 7.07
CA CYS A 142 -2.93 11.89 8.15
C CYS A 142 -2.45 10.45 8.23
N TYR A 143 -1.13 10.26 8.24
CA TYR A 143 -0.52 8.94 8.35
C TYR A 143 -0.54 8.48 9.82
N PRO A 144 -0.59 7.16 10.07
CA PRO A 144 -0.38 6.64 11.41
C PRO A 144 1.05 6.95 11.89
N PRO A 145 1.31 6.95 13.20
CA PRO A 145 2.66 7.09 13.74
C PRO A 145 3.61 6.05 13.16
N GLN A 146 4.76 6.51 12.69
CA GLN A 146 5.83 5.71 12.11
C GLN A 146 6.88 5.40 13.16
N THR A 147 7.28 4.15 13.27
CA THR A 147 8.33 3.69 14.19
C THR A 147 9.53 3.18 13.39
N ARG A 148 10.73 3.68 13.71
CA ARG A 148 12.00 3.25 13.12
C ARG A 148 12.98 2.88 14.22
N ARG A 149 13.68 1.75 14.07
CA ARG A 149 14.70 1.29 15.01
C ARG A 149 16.07 1.32 14.36
N TYR A 150 17.07 1.82 15.08
CA TYR A 150 18.44 1.91 14.62
C TYR A 150 19.37 1.32 15.67
N GLN A 151 20.36 0.55 15.23
CA GLN A 151 21.45 0.14 16.10
C GLN A 151 22.50 1.24 16.13
N VAL A 152 22.88 1.67 17.33
CA VAL A 152 23.85 2.75 17.55
C VAL A 152 25.01 2.18 18.34
N ALA A 153 26.22 2.35 17.80
CA ALA A 153 27.45 2.02 18.46
C ALA A 153 27.95 3.23 19.26
N VAL A 154 28.32 2.98 20.53
CA VAL A 154 28.71 4.03 21.49
C VAL A 154 30.13 3.76 21.99
N GLY A 155 30.97 4.79 21.93
CA GLY A 155 32.33 4.75 22.42
C GLY A 155 32.44 4.82 23.94
N PRO A 156 33.64 4.61 24.49
CA PRO A 156 33.87 4.55 25.93
C PRO A 156 33.61 5.88 26.67
N GLN A 157 33.60 7.01 25.95
CA GLN A 157 33.30 8.34 26.52
C GLN A 157 31.83 8.76 26.28
N GLY A 158 31.00 7.86 25.74
CA GLY A 158 29.58 8.11 25.44
C GLY A 158 29.33 8.84 24.12
N GLU A 159 30.37 9.00 23.31
CA GLU A 159 30.29 9.50 21.95
C GLU A 159 29.68 8.44 21.02
N VAL A 160 28.77 8.85 20.13
CA VAL A 160 28.31 7.95 19.08
C VAL A 160 29.44 7.76 18.10
N ILE A 161 29.79 6.51 17.79
CA ILE A 161 30.89 6.13 16.87
C ILE A 161 30.39 5.41 15.61
N GLY A 162 29.12 5.02 15.59
CA GLY A 162 28.50 4.39 14.43
C GLY A 162 26.99 4.26 14.56
N VAL A 163 26.30 4.24 13.42
CA VAL A 163 24.85 4.00 13.35
C VAL A 163 24.59 3.12 12.15
N ASP A 164 23.85 2.03 12.32
CA ASP A 164 23.34 1.29 11.18
C ASP A 164 22.22 2.10 10.53
N GLY A 165 22.51 2.71 9.37
CA GLY A 165 21.57 3.56 8.63
C GLY A 165 20.38 2.80 8.04
N ARG A 166 20.38 1.46 8.09
CA ARG A 166 19.20 0.65 7.77
C ARG A 166 18.31 0.55 9.00
N SER A 167 17.20 1.28 8.97
CA SER A 167 16.17 1.11 10.00
C SER A 167 15.71 -0.36 10.00
N LEU A 168 15.81 -1.04 11.13
CA LEU A 168 15.24 -2.37 11.28
C LEU A 168 13.72 -2.26 11.07
N PRO A 169 13.12 -3.10 10.22
CA PRO A 169 11.68 -3.08 10.00
C PRO A 169 10.99 -3.46 11.31
N VAL A 170 10.44 -2.47 12.00
CA VAL A 170 9.38 -2.71 12.96
C VAL A 170 8.16 -2.95 12.11
N ALA A 171 7.78 -4.23 11.96
CA ALA A 171 6.43 -4.54 11.55
C ALA A 171 5.52 -3.78 12.54
N HIS A 172 4.80 -2.78 12.04
CA HIS A 172 3.65 -2.29 12.78
C HIS A 172 2.83 -3.53 13.10
N ALA A 173 2.69 -3.83 14.40
CA ALA A 173 1.51 -4.51 14.90
C ALA A 173 0.34 -3.54 14.67
N ALA A 174 0.01 -3.35 13.39
CA ALA A 174 -1.34 -3.08 13.03
C ALA A 174 -2.11 -4.31 13.50
N GLU A 175 -2.97 -4.11 14.50
CA GLU A 175 -4.27 -4.76 14.50
C GLU A 175 -4.98 -4.38 13.20
N ALA A 176 -4.49 -4.96 12.11
CA ALA A 176 -5.25 -5.27 10.93
C ALA A 176 -5.58 -6.74 11.12
N THR A 177 -6.84 -6.99 11.49
CA THR A 177 -7.51 -8.28 11.32
C THR A 177 -7.05 -8.89 10.00
N GLY A 178 -6.20 -9.91 10.13
CA GLY A 178 -5.34 -10.40 9.06
C GLY A 178 -6.13 -10.99 7.90
N GLY A 179 -6.03 -10.33 6.75
CA GLY A 179 -5.88 -11.05 5.49
C GLY A 179 -4.42 -11.53 5.40
N PRO A 180 -4.15 -12.82 5.12
CA PRO A 180 -2.78 -13.28 5.03
C PRO A 180 -2.13 -12.76 3.75
N GLY A 181 -1.05 -11.99 3.94
CA GLY A 181 -0.11 -11.65 2.88
C GLY A 181 0.66 -12.88 2.41
N SER A 182 0.79 -13.01 1.10
CA SER A 182 1.72 -13.91 0.42
C SER A 182 2.74 -13.05 -0.31
N ASN A 183 3.83 -12.68 0.36
CA ASN A 183 5.01 -12.06 -0.27
C ASN A 183 6.32 -12.77 0.08
N LEU A 184 6.26 -14.02 0.55
CA LEU A 184 7.42 -14.91 0.68
C LEU A 184 7.22 -16.24 -0.07
N ALA A 185 6.11 -16.37 -0.81
CA ALA A 185 5.83 -17.50 -1.68
C ALA A 185 6.08 -17.19 -3.16
N ASP A 186 6.09 -15.93 -3.59
CA ASP A 186 5.95 -15.57 -5.00
C ASP A 186 7.15 -15.97 -5.90
N THR A 187 8.36 -16.09 -5.35
CA THR A 187 9.54 -16.54 -6.11
C THR A 187 9.81 -18.05 -6.00
N ALA A 188 9.34 -18.72 -4.95
CA ALA A 188 9.49 -20.18 -4.79
C ALA A 188 8.29 -20.96 -5.41
N GLN A 189 7.11 -20.34 -5.47
CA GLN A 189 5.90 -20.94 -6.02
C GLN A 189 5.91 -20.95 -7.56
N GLY A 190 6.54 -19.95 -8.20
CA GLY A 190 6.69 -19.90 -9.67
C GLY A 190 7.51 -21.08 -10.21
N ASP A 191 8.63 -21.40 -9.56
CA ASP A 191 9.49 -22.53 -9.94
C ASP A 191 8.84 -23.90 -9.64
N ALA A 192 8.08 -23.99 -8.55
CA ALA A 192 7.37 -25.21 -8.16
C ALA A 192 6.15 -25.50 -9.05
N THR A 193 5.43 -24.46 -9.47
CA THR A 193 4.31 -24.58 -10.43
C THR A 193 4.82 -24.86 -11.84
N ALA A 194 5.93 -24.25 -12.27
CA ALA A 194 6.59 -24.56 -13.54
C ALA A 194 7.09 -26.02 -13.62
N ARG A 195 7.69 -26.56 -12.55
CA ARG A 195 8.08 -27.99 -12.48
C ARG A 195 6.89 -28.95 -12.39
N ALA A 196 5.78 -28.54 -11.76
CA ALA A 196 4.56 -29.33 -11.73
C ALA A 196 3.86 -29.38 -13.09
N LEU A 197 3.88 -28.29 -13.86
CA LEU A 197 3.38 -28.25 -15.24
C LEU A 197 4.24 -29.10 -16.20
N ALA A 198 5.57 -29.16 -15.97
CA ALA A 198 6.50 -29.97 -16.74
C ALA A 198 6.40 -31.49 -16.46
N SER A 199 5.87 -31.92 -15.30
CA SER A 199 5.81 -33.33 -14.91
C SER A 199 4.61 -34.11 -15.46
N GLY A 200 3.74 -33.48 -16.27
CA GLY A 200 2.66 -34.17 -16.98
C GLY A 200 1.53 -34.71 -16.08
N GLN A 201 1.45 -34.26 -14.83
CA GLN A 201 0.45 -34.69 -13.85
C GLN A 201 -0.84 -33.86 -13.97
N TRP A 202 -1.47 -33.86 -15.15
CA TRP A 202 -2.66 -33.07 -15.47
C TRP A 202 -3.82 -33.28 -14.48
N LEU A 203 -3.92 -34.48 -13.91
CA LEU A 203 -5.01 -34.89 -13.04
C LEU A 203 -4.98 -34.24 -11.64
N THR A 204 -3.82 -33.75 -11.18
CA THR A 204 -3.66 -33.06 -9.89
C THR A 204 -3.65 -31.54 -10.01
N ILE A 205 -3.25 -31.00 -11.17
CA ILE A 205 -3.18 -29.56 -11.41
C ILE A 205 -4.58 -28.96 -11.56
N ILE A 206 -5.45 -29.63 -12.33
CA ILE A 206 -6.83 -29.19 -12.57
C ILE A 206 -7.61 -29.01 -11.27
N PRO A 207 -7.67 -29.98 -10.33
CA PRO A 207 -8.43 -29.80 -9.10
C PRO A 207 -7.81 -28.74 -8.19
N VAL A 208 -6.48 -28.60 -8.11
CA VAL A 208 -5.82 -27.61 -7.25
C VAL A 208 -6.04 -26.17 -7.75
N PHE A 209 -5.89 -25.92 -9.05
CA PHE A 209 -6.19 -24.61 -9.63
C PHE A 209 -7.68 -24.27 -9.54
N LEU A 210 -8.55 -25.26 -9.72
CA LEU A 210 -9.99 -25.09 -9.55
C LEU A 210 -10.35 -24.78 -8.09
N LEU A 211 -9.75 -25.47 -7.11
CA LEU A 211 -9.93 -25.18 -5.69
C LEU A 211 -9.41 -23.79 -5.31
N ALA A 212 -8.24 -23.41 -5.82
CA ALA A 212 -7.66 -22.09 -5.59
C ALA A 212 -8.54 -20.97 -6.19
N GLY A 213 -9.07 -21.16 -7.40
CA GLY A 213 -10.01 -20.23 -8.03
C GLY A 213 -11.35 -20.10 -7.28
N VAL A 214 -11.85 -21.20 -6.71
CA VAL A 214 -13.04 -21.21 -5.84
C VAL A 214 -12.76 -20.47 -4.52
N LEU A 215 -11.60 -20.70 -3.90
CA LEU A 215 -11.20 -19.98 -2.69
C LEU A 215 -11.02 -18.47 -2.95
N LEU A 216 -10.45 -18.10 -4.10
CA LEU A 216 -10.34 -16.70 -4.53
C LEU A 216 -11.72 -16.07 -4.80
N SER A 217 -12.70 -16.86 -5.24
CA SER A 217 -14.08 -16.38 -5.42
C SER A 217 -14.81 -16.17 -4.08
N LEU A 218 -14.33 -16.74 -2.96
CA LEU A 218 -14.85 -16.50 -1.61
C LEU A 218 -14.20 -15.30 -0.91
N THR A 219 -13.45 -14.48 -1.65
CA THR A 219 -12.83 -13.28 -1.08
C THR A 219 -13.87 -12.20 -0.73
N PRO A 220 -13.58 -11.37 0.30
CA PRO A 220 -14.52 -10.38 0.84
C PRO A 220 -14.99 -9.31 -0.16
N CYS A 221 -14.42 -9.25 -1.36
CA CYS A 221 -14.84 -8.35 -2.45
C CYS A 221 -16.07 -8.82 -3.25
N VAL A 222 -16.44 -10.12 -3.22
CA VAL A 222 -17.64 -10.64 -3.92
C VAL A 222 -18.86 -10.70 -2.99
N LEU A 223 -18.65 -10.72 -1.67
CA LEU A 223 -19.69 -10.63 -0.65
C LEU A 223 -20.64 -9.41 -0.81
N PRO A 224 -20.21 -8.20 -1.23
CA PRO A 224 -21.14 -7.08 -1.45
C PRO A 224 -22.03 -7.23 -2.70
N MET A 225 -21.74 -8.17 -3.62
CA MET A 225 -22.57 -8.42 -4.81
C MET A 225 -23.66 -9.48 -4.58
N VAL A 226 -23.46 -10.42 -3.65
CA VAL A 226 -24.45 -11.44 -3.25
C VAL A 226 -25.79 -10.85 -2.75
N PRO A 227 -25.81 -9.75 -1.97
CA PRO A 227 -27.04 -9.05 -1.58
C PRO A 227 -27.86 -8.51 -2.75
N ILE A 228 -27.21 -8.15 -3.86
CA ILE A 228 -27.89 -7.57 -5.03
C ILE A 228 -28.69 -8.65 -5.78
N LEU A 229 -28.10 -9.83 -5.98
CA LEU A 229 -28.82 -10.95 -6.63
C LEU A 229 -29.84 -11.59 -5.68
N SER A 230 -29.56 -11.64 -4.38
CA SER A 230 -30.51 -12.13 -3.37
C SER A 230 -31.76 -11.23 -3.28
N SER A 231 -31.60 -9.90 -3.30
CA SER A 231 -32.74 -8.97 -3.29
C SER A 231 -33.57 -9.01 -4.57
N ILE A 232 -32.97 -9.33 -5.72
CA ILE A 232 -33.68 -9.50 -7.00
C ILE A 232 -34.44 -10.84 -7.08
N ILE A 233 -33.93 -11.91 -6.48
CA ILE A 233 -34.54 -13.25 -6.58
C ILE A 233 -35.57 -13.51 -5.46
N VAL A 234 -35.39 -12.95 -4.26
CA VAL A 234 -36.31 -13.15 -3.12
C VAL A 234 -37.45 -12.10 -3.10
N GLY A 235 -37.28 -10.95 -3.77
CA GLY A 235 -38.27 -9.87 -3.79
C GLY A 235 -39.47 -10.04 -4.74
N GLN A 236 -39.50 -11.05 -5.61
CA GLN A 236 -40.56 -11.19 -6.64
C GLN A 236 -41.56 -12.34 -6.38
N ALA A 237 -41.64 -12.87 -5.16
CA ALA A 237 -42.64 -13.86 -4.79
C ALA A 237 -44.04 -13.26 -4.48
N GLY A 238 -44.20 -11.93 -4.48
CA GLY A 238 -45.46 -11.31 -4.06
C GLY A 238 -45.72 -9.93 -4.66
N THR A 239 -45.95 -9.85 -5.97
CA THR A 239 -46.91 -8.91 -6.61
C THR A 239 -46.89 -9.07 -8.13
N THR A 240 -47.92 -9.73 -8.65
CA THR A 240 -48.46 -9.51 -10.00
C THR A 240 -48.77 -8.00 -10.11
N THR A 241 -48.31 -7.24 -11.09
CA THR A 241 -48.68 -7.25 -12.51
C THR A 241 -47.83 -6.20 -13.26
N GLU A 242 -47.57 -6.44 -14.55
CA GLU A 242 -47.00 -5.51 -15.56
C GLU A 242 -45.47 -5.37 -15.62
N GLY A 243 -44.84 -6.22 -16.44
CA GLY A 243 -43.47 -6.01 -16.93
C GLY A 243 -42.57 -7.23 -16.76
N ALA A 244 -42.87 -8.32 -17.48
CA ALA A 244 -42.10 -9.55 -17.46
C ALA A 244 -40.65 -9.33 -17.94
N VAL A 245 -39.74 -9.03 -17.01
CA VAL A 245 -38.30 -9.22 -17.23
C VAL A 245 -38.07 -10.73 -17.19
N GLY A 246 -38.18 -11.37 -18.35
CA GLY A 246 -38.13 -12.83 -18.46
C GLY A 246 -36.88 -13.41 -17.79
N ARG A 247 -37.03 -14.59 -17.17
CA ARG A 247 -35.93 -15.38 -16.56
C ARG A 247 -34.64 -15.41 -17.41
N GLY A 248 -34.75 -15.32 -18.74
CA GLY A 248 -33.62 -15.24 -19.66
C GLY A 248 -32.79 -13.94 -19.61
N ARG A 249 -33.36 -12.80 -19.21
CA ARG A 249 -32.63 -11.51 -19.18
C ARG A 249 -31.74 -11.40 -17.94
N GLY A 250 -32.17 -11.95 -16.79
CA GLY A 250 -31.31 -12.11 -15.62
C GLY A 250 -30.15 -13.08 -15.89
N PHE A 251 -30.44 -14.20 -16.58
CA PHE A 251 -29.41 -15.13 -17.03
C PHE A 251 -28.43 -14.49 -18.04
N ALA A 252 -28.94 -13.69 -18.97
CA ALA A 252 -28.10 -12.97 -19.95
C ALA A 252 -27.20 -11.91 -19.30
N LEU A 253 -27.70 -11.19 -18.29
CA LEU A 253 -26.91 -10.21 -17.53
C LEU A 253 -25.80 -10.90 -16.74
N ALA A 254 -26.11 -12.01 -16.06
CA ALA A 254 -25.12 -12.81 -15.34
C ALA A 254 -24.05 -13.42 -16.27
N LEU A 255 -24.46 -13.92 -17.43
CA LEU A 255 -23.53 -14.42 -18.46
C LEU A 255 -22.62 -13.31 -18.99
N SER A 256 -23.17 -12.14 -19.32
CA SER A 256 -22.39 -11.02 -19.84
C SER A 256 -21.33 -10.53 -18.83
N TYR A 257 -21.69 -10.50 -17.56
CA TYR A 257 -20.79 -10.13 -16.47
C TYR A 257 -19.70 -11.19 -16.25
N SER A 258 -20.09 -12.46 -16.16
CA SER A 258 -19.14 -13.58 -15.98
C SER A 258 -18.15 -13.68 -17.13
N GLN A 259 -18.60 -13.48 -18.36
CA GLN A 259 -17.76 -13.52 -19.55
C GLN A 259 -16.79 -12.33 -19.62
N GLY A 260 -17.19 -11.16 -19.11
CA GLY A 260 -16.30 -10.01 -18.95
C GLY A 260 -15.16 -10.29 -17.97
N MET A 261 -15.47 -10.79 -16.77
CA MET A 261 -14.46 -11.12 -15.76
C MET A 261 -13.53 -12.24 -16.24
N ALA A 262 -14.07 -13.26 -16.91
CA ALA A 262 -13.28 -14.34 -17.48
C ALA A 262 -12.27 -13.84 -18.52
N LEU A 263 -12.67 -12.93 -19.41
CA LEU A 263 -11.78 -12.35 -20.42
C LEU A 263 -10.65 -11.52 -19.80
N VAL A 264 -10.96 -10.70 -18.80
CA VAL A 264 -9.96 -9.84 -18.13
C VAL A 264 -8.92 -10.69 -17.38
N TYR A 265 -9.35 -11.69 -16.61
CA TYR A 265 -8.40 -12.55 -15.88
C TYR A 265 -7.58 -13.43 -16.80
N THR A 266 -8.16 -13.92 -17.89
CA THR A 266 -7.41 -14.67 -18.92
C THR A 266 -6.36 -13.76 -19.57
N ALA A 267 -6.72 -12.52 -19.91
CA ALA A 267 -5.78 -11.56 -20.51
C ALA A 267 -4.62 -11.22 -19.56
N LEU A 268 -4.90 -11.00 -18.27
CA LEU A 268 -3.87 -10.75 -17.27
C LEU A 268 -2.95 -11.97 -17.07
N GLY A 269 -3.51 -13.19 -17.04
CA GLY A 269 -2.73 -14.42 -16.94
C GLY A 269 -1.82 -14.65 -18.14
N VAL A 270 -2.33 -14.42 -19.36
CA VAL A 270 -1.52 -14.51 -20.59
C VAL A 270 -0.42 -13.46 -20.61
N ALA A 271 -0.70 -12.23 -20.18
CA ALA A 271 0.30 -11.17 -20.09
C ALA A 271 1.41 -11.51 -19.08
N ALA A 272 1.04 -12.03 -17.90
CA ALA A 272 2.02 -12.45 -16.89
C ALA A 272 2.92 -13.59 -17.40
N GLY A 273 2.37 -14.59 -18.09
CA GLY A 273 3.14 -15.68 -18.69
C GLY A 273 3.94 -15.31 -19.95
N TRP A 274 3.75 -14.11 -20.50
CA TRP A 274 4.59 -13.56 -21.57
C TRP A 274 5.76 -12.73 -21.04
N VAL A 275 5.62 -12.16 -19.84
CA VAL A 275 6.62 -11.28 -19.20
C VAL A 275 7.58 -12.07 -18.30
N GLY A 276 7.18 -13.24 -17.82
CA GLY A 276 7.99 -14.17 -17.03
C GLY A 276 8.24 -15.49 -17.74
#